data_AF-A0A1V3BXE7-F1
#
_entry.id   AF-A0A1V3BXE7-F1
#
_cell.length_a   1.000
_cell.length_b   1.000
_cell.length_c   1.000
_cell.angle_alpha   90.00
_cell.angle_beta   90.00
_cell.angle_gamma   90.00
#
_symmetry.space_group_name_H-M   'P 1'
#
loop_
_entity.id
_entity.type
_entity.pdbx_description
1 polymer ?
#
loop_
_entity_poly.entity_id
_entity_poly.type
_entity_poly.pdbx_seq_one_letter_code
_entity_poly.pdbx_strand_id
1 'polypeptide(L)'
;MAYSVDLDRISRADPALYRSQCERHGRFLPNAPFYPVKFWWFAEVDKALTELGVDAVRMDDLWMGDEDGEEWSREGVRRAAEQARSVTPEQVEALEDHSMRESVHTVLQWIRVAAEQGHGIVGFYH
;
A
#
# COMPACT_ATOMS: atom_id res chain seq x y z
N MET A 1 -5.82 7.91 -0.56
CA MET A 1 -4.92 7.79 -1.74
C MET A 1 -3.57 7.28 -1.34
N ALA A 2 -2.82 6.62 -2.23
CA ALA A 2 -1.47 6.12 -1.95
C ALA A 2 -0.43 6.61 -2.96
N TYR A 3 0.82 6.74 -2.53
CA TYR A 3 1.96 7.17 -3.34
C TYR A 3 3.17 6.26 -3.09
N SER A 4 3.84 5.84 -4.15
CA SER A 4 5.17 5.26 -4.08
C SER A 4 6.19 6.40 -4.11
N VAL A 5 7.02 6.54 -3.08
CA VAL A 5 7.93 7.70 -2.97
C VAL A 5 9.27 7.30 -2.34
N ASP A 6 10.33 7.96 -2.80
CA ASP A 6 11.62 7.93 -2.14
C ASP A 6 11.53 8.67 -0.80
N LEU A 7 11.44 7.92 0.30
CA LEU A 7 11.23 8.47 1.65
C LEU A 7 12.37 9.42 2.08
N ASP A 8 13.57 9.29 1.49
CA ASP A 8 14.70 10.18 1.78
C ASP A 8 14.52 11.59 1.15
N ARG A 9 13.52 11.79 0.29
CA ARG A 9 13.21 13.06 -0.39
C ARG A 9 12.05 13.83 0.21
N ILE A 10 11.40 13.29 1.22
CA ILE A 10 10.26 13.92 1.89
C ILE A 10 10.56 14.03 3.39
N SER A 11 9.95 15.01 4.05
CA SER A 11 10.17 15.23 5.47
C SER A 11 8.96 15.89 6.11
N ARG A 12 8.56 15.37 7.28
CA ARG A 12 7.53 16.00 8.13
C ARG A 12 8.00 17.32 8.76
N ALA A 13 9.30 17.61 8.74
CA ALA A 13 9.83 18.88 9.23
C ALA A 13 9.81 20.00 8.17
N ASP A 14 9.53 19.66 6.89
CA ASP A 14 9.37 20.65 5.84
C ASP A 14 8.03 21.41 6.01
N PRO A 15 7.99 22.74 5.84
CA PRO A 15 6.75 23.52 5.94
C PRO A 15 5.70 23.19 4.86
N ALA A 16 6.08 22.52 3.77
CA ALA A 16 5.14 22.04 2.77
C ALA A 16 4.39 20.78 3.26
N LEU A 17 3.09 20.71 3.00
CA LEU A 17 2.25 19.57 3.38
C LEU A 17 2.85 18.25 2.89
N TYR A 18 2.84 17.21 3.73
CA TYR A 18 3.48 15.92 3.43
C TYR A 18 2.95 15.28 2.14
N ARG A 19 1.64 15.39 1.93
CA ARG A 19 0.98 15.00 0.68
C ARG A 19 1.52 15.71 -0.56
N SER A 20 1.76 17.02 -0.48
CA SER A 20 2.28 17.80 -1.61
C SER A 20 3.71 17.39 -1.98
N GLN A 21 4.50 16.97 -0.99
CA GLN A 21 5.83 16.42 -1.21
C GLN A 21 5.73 15.06 -1.92
N CYS A 22 4.79 14.19 -1.53
CA CYS A 22 4.51 12.91 -2.18
C CYS A 22 4.04 13.07 -3.63
N GLU A 23 3.17 14.05 -3.91
CA GLU A 23 2.71 14.37 -5.27
C GLU A 23 3.86 14.86 -6.16
N ARG A 24 4.83 15.58 -5.59
CA ARG A 24 5.98 16.12 -6.33
C ARG A 24 7.09 15.09 -6.55
N HIS A 25 7.38 14.26 -5.55
CA HIS A 25 8.55 13.39 -5.52
C HIS A 25 8.22 11.90 -5.70
N GLY A 26 6.94 11.55 -5.61
CA GLY A 26 6.45 10.19 -5.74
C GLY A 26 5.64 9.95 -7.00
N ARG A 27 5.05 8.75 -7.05
CA ARG A 27 4.15 8.28 -8.08
C ARG A 27 2.83 7.86 -7.44
N PHE A 28 1.74 8.42 -7.95
CA PHE A 28 0.40 8.02 -7.51
C PHE A 28 0.16 6.53 -7.76
N LEU A 29 -0.40 5.87 -6.76
CA LEU A 29 -0.79 4.46 -6.78
C LEU A 29 -2.32 4.39 -6.88
N PRO A 30 -2.87 3.84 -7.98
CA PRO A 30 -4.33 3.76 -8.17
C PRO A 30 -5.00 2.99 -7.04
N ASN A 31 -6.02 3.59 -6.40
CA ASN A 31 -6.68 3.08 -5.21
C ASN A 31 -8.21 2.92 -5.38
N ALA A 32 -8.67 2.72 -6.61
CA ALA A 32 -10.09 2.61 -6.92
C ALA A 32 -10.85 1.57 -6.07
N PRO A 33 -10.31 0.37 -5.78
CA PRO A 33 -11.01 -0.60 -4.92
C PRO A 33 -11.24 -0.15 -3.48
N PHE A 34 -10.50 0.88 -3.04
CA PHE A 34 -10.60 1.44 -1.69
C PHE A 34 -11.43 2.72 -1.64
N TYR A 35 -12.16 3.07 -2.72
CA TYR A 35 -12.99 4.27 -2.78
C TYR A 35 -14.46 3.95 -3.11
N PRO A 36 -15.44 4.47 -2.35
CA PRO A 36 -15.28 5.21 -1.09
C PRO A 36 -14.71 4.31 0.02
N VAL A 37 -13.94 4.91 0.94
CA VAL A 37 -13.24 4.15 1.98
C VAL A 37 -14.24 3.47 2.91
N LYS A 38 -14.05 2.17 3.12
CA LYS A 38 -14.77 1.37 4.12
C LYS A 38 -13.73 0.90 5.16
N PHE A 39 -13.63 1.58 6.30
CA PHE A 39 -12.56 1.33 7.28
C PHE A 39 -12.51 -0.13 7.77
N TRP A 40 -13.65 -0.82 7.86
CA TRP A 40 -13.71 -2.23 8.27
C TRP A 40 -13.08 -3.20 7.24
N TRP A 41 -12.81 -2.72 6.03
CA TRP A 41 -12.31 -3.51 4.90
C TRP A 41 -10.80 -3.75 4.98
N PHE A 42 -10.04 -2.87 5.62
CA PHE A 42 -8.57 -2.96 5.64
C PHE A 42 -8.08 -4.15 6.43
N ALA A 43 -8.67 -4.44 7.59
CA ALA A 43 -8.41 -5.65 8.35
C ALA A 43 -8.72 -6.95 7.56
N GLU A 44 -9.75 -6.93 6.70
CA GLU A 44 -10.08 -8.08 5.85
C GLU A 44 -9.05 -8.27 4.72
N VAL A 45 -8.55 -7.17 4.15
CA VAL A 45 -7.47 -7.21 3.15
C VAL A 45 -6.16 -7.68 3.78
N ASP A 46 -5.83 -7.21 4.99
CA ASP A 46 -4.67 -7.68 5.75
C ASP A 46 -4.73 -9.18 6.00
N LYS A 47 -5.91 -9.69 6.38
CA LYS A 47 -6.14 -11.11 6.55
C LYS A 47 -5.91 -11.87 5.25
N ALA A 48 -6.49 -11.41 4.13
CA ALA A 48 -6.33 -12.07 2.83
C ALA A 48 -4.85 -12.07 2.37
N LEU A 49 -4.13 -10.95 2.53
CA LEU A 49 -2.69 -10.87 2.22
C LEU A 49 -1.88 -11.85 3.08
N THR A 50 -2.17 -11.92 4.37
CA THR A 50 -1.50 -12.84 5.30
C THR A 50 -1.76 -14.30 4.92
N GLU A 51 -2.99 -14.66 4.56
CA GLU A 51 -3.35 -16.00 4.08
C GLU A 51 -2.64 -16.37 2.78
N LEU A 52 -2.31 -15.37 1.95
CA LEU A 52 -1.49 -15.51 0.75
C LEU A 52 0.03 -15.50 1.06
N GLY A 53 0.43 -15.30 2.31
CA GLY A 53 1.82 -15.30 2.76
C GLY A 53 2.52 -13.94 2.69
N VAL A 54 1.77 -12.84 2.56
CA VAL A 54 2.28 -11.46 2.57
C VAL A 54 1.88 -10.78 3.88
N ASP A 55 2.84 -10.59 4.79
CA ASP A 55 2.61 -10.05 6.14
C ASP A 55 3.58 -8.93 6.55
N ALA A 56 4.54 -8.58 5.68
CA ALA A 56 5.54 -7.55 5.98
C ALA A 56 4.99 -6.11 5.94
N VAL A 57 3.76 -5.93 5.47
CA VAL A 57 3.03 -4.66 5.37
C VAL A 57 1.57 -4.87 5.72
N ARG A 58 0.90 -3.81 6.20
CA ARG A 58 -0.50 -3.83 6.61
C ARG A 58 -1.24 -2.60 6.12
N MET A 59 -2.39 -2.80 5.51
CA MET A 59 -3.29 -1.75 5.05
C MET A 59 -3.82 -0.92 6.21
N ASP A 60 -4.08 -1.54 7.37
CA ASP A 60 -4.47 -0.81 8.58
C ASP A 60 -3.39 0.22 8.95
N ASP A 61 -2.11 -0.16 8.91
CA ASP A 61 -1.00 0.74 9.22
C ASP A 61 -0.93 1.93 8.25
N LEU A 62 -1.35 1.74 6.99
CA LEU A 62 -1.31 2.78 5.98
C LEU A 62 -2.48 3.78 6.09
N TRP A 63 -3.59 3.39 6.72
CA TRP A 63 -4.84 4.16 6.73
C TRP A 63 -5.40 4.59 8.10
N MET A 64 -4.90 4.03 9.19
CA MET A 64 -5.43 4.30 10.53
C MET A 64 -4.67 5.37 11.30
N GLY A 65 -3.68 6.03 10.67
CA GLY A 65 -2.93 7.12 11.28
C GLY A 65 -3.55 8.51 11.12
N ASP A 66 -2.76 9.51 11.48
CA ASP A 66 -3.17 10.92 11.45
C ASP A 66 -3.36 11.44 10.00
N GLU A 67 -4.04 12.58 9.83
CA GLU A 67 -4.33 13.21 8.51
C GLU A 67 -3.08 13.44 7.65
N ASP A 68 -1.90 13.51 8.26
CA ASP A 68 -0.61 13.67 7.57
C ASP A 68 -0.11 12.39 6.88
N GLY A 69 -0.89 11.32 6.89
CA GLY A 69 -0.62 10.08 6.18
C GLY A 69 0.38 9.15 6.88
N GLU A 70 0.35 7.87 6.53
CA GLU A 70 1.19 6.82 7.13
C GLU A 70 2.06 6.11 6.10
N GLU A 71 3.09 5.41 6.58
CA GLU A 71 4.17 4.92 5.74
C GLU A 71 4.42 3.42 5.88
N TRP A 72 4.51 2.74 4.75
CA TRP A 72 5.31 1.52 4.65
C TRP A 72 6.73 1.90 4.27
N SER A 73 7.67 1.51 5.14
CA SER A 73 9.10 1.74 4.91
C SER A 73 9.60 1.04 3.64
N ARG A 74 10.71 1.56 3.07
CA ARG A 74 11.41 0.92 1.94
C ARG A 74 11.73 -0.55 2.19
N GLU A 75 12.18 -0.87 3.41
CA GLU A 75 12.52 -2.24 3.80
C GLU A 75 11.27 -3.12 3.95
N GLY A 76 10.18 -2.59 4.52
CA GLY A 76 8.90 -3.30 4.60
C GLY A 76 8.36 -3.64 3.22
N VAL A 77 8.34 -2.67 2.31
CA VAL A 77 7.94 -2.86 0.90
C VAL A 77 8.82 -3.89 0.20
N ARG A 78 10.15 -3.86 0.41
CA ARG A 78 11.07 -4.83 -0.18
C ARG A 78 10.76 -6.26 0.30
N ARG A 79 10.55 -6.47 1.60
CA ARG A 79 10.20 -7.78 2.16
C ARG A 79 8.83 -8.27 1.67
N ALA A 80 7.85 -7.38 1.63
CA ALA A 80 6.53 -7.69 1.08
C ALA A 80 6.62 -8.09 -0.40
N ALA A 81 7.51 -7.45 -1.17
CA ALA A 81 7.74 -7.83 -2.57
C ALA A 81 8.42 -9.20 -2.71
N GLU A 82 9.28 -9.61 -1.77
CA GLU A 82 9.85 -10.96 -1.74
C GLU A 82 8.78 -12.01 -1.44
N GLN A 83 7.90 -11.74 -0.47
CA GLN A 83 6.74 -12.58 -0.13
C GLN A 83 5.75 -12.67 -1.30
N ALA A 84 5.46 -11.55 -1.96
CA ALA A 84 4.53 -11.48 -3.07
C ALA A 84 4.96 -12.32 -4.30
N ARG A 85 6.25 -12.69 -4.42
CA ARG A 85 6.72 -13.54 -5.53
C ARG A 85 6.17 -14.96 -5.47
N SER A 86 5.82 -15.46 -4.29
CA SER A 86 5.18 -16.78 -4.15
C SER A 86 3.67 -16.73 -4.34
N VAL A 87 3.07 -15.54 -4.44
CA VAL A 87 1.64 -15.38 -4.69
C VAL A 87 1.36 -15.53 -6.17
N THR A 88 0.59 -16.55 -6.52
CA THR A 88 0.17 -16.83 -7.89
C THR A 88 -1.15 -16.12 -8.22
N PRO A 89 -1.40 -15.76 -9.49
CA PRO A 89 -2.69 -15.24 -9.92
C PRO A 89 -3.86 -16.16 -9.53
N GLU A 90 -3.67 -17.48 -9.62
CA GLU A 90 -4.70 -18.47 -9.29
C GLU A 90 -5.08 -18.44 -7.80
N GLN A 91 -4.14 -18.18 -6.90
CA GLN A 91 -4.43 -18.02 -5.48
C GLN A 91 -5.26 -16.77 -5.21
N VAL A 92 -4.99 -15.67 -5.93
CA VAL A 92 -5.80 -14.46 -5.81
C VAL A 92 -7.20 -14.69 -6.39
N GLU A 93 -7.29 -15.33 -7.57
CA GLU A 93 -8.58 -15.66 -8.21
C GLU A 93 -9.45 -16.64 -7.41
N ALA A 94 -8.86 -17.40 -6.49
CA ALA A 94 -9.59 -18.29 -5.58
C ALA A 94 -10.33 -17.55 -4.46
N LEU A 95 -10.07 -16.25 -4.24
CA LEU A 95 -10.82 -15.45 -3.27
C LEU A 95 -12.26 -15.25 -3.76
N GLU A 96 -13.23 -15.61 -2.91
CA GLU A 96 -14.66 -15.62 -3.28
C GLU A 96 -15.19 -14.23 -3.65
N ASP A 97 -14.83 -13.21 -2.87
CA ASP A 97 -15.28 -11.84 -3.06
C ASP A 97 -14.49 -11.15 -4.19
N HIS A 98 -15.21 -10.68 -5.21
CA HIS A 98 -14.62 -9.97 -6.34
C HIS A 98 -13.89 -8.68 -5.92
N SER A 99 -14.46 -7.91 -5.02
CA SER A 99 -13.88 -6.67 -4.52
C SER A 99 -12.61 -6.97 -3.70
N MET A 100 -12.59 -8.09 -2.97
CA MET A 100 -11.39 -8.56 -2.27
C MET A 100 -10.28 -8.93 -3.26
N ARG A 101 -10.60 -9.63 -4.36
CA ARG A 101 -9.65 -9.91 -5.45
C ARG A 101 -9.04 -8.64 -6.02
N GLU A 102 -9.88 -7.66 -6.37
CA GLU A 102 -9.41 -6.38 -6.90
C GLU A 102 -8.53 -5.63 -5.90
N SER A 103 -8.90 -5.65 -4.61
CA SER A 103 -8.13 -5.03 -3.53
C SER A 103 -6.76 -5.67 -3.37
N VAL A 104 -6.71 -7.00 -3.28
CA VAL A 104 -5.46 -7.76 -3.14
C VAL A 104 -4.57 -7.56 -4.36
N HIS A 105 -5.11 -7.67 -5.58
CA HIS A 105 -4.35 -7.39 -6.80
C HIS A 105 -3.74 -5.98 -6.79
N THR A 106 -4.53 -4.99 -6.37
CA THR A 106 -4.07 -3.60 -6.29
C THR A 106 -2.92 -3.43 -5.32
N VAL A 107 -3.00 -4.01 -4.11
CA VAL A 107 -1.92 -3.94 -3.11
C VAL A 107 -0.67 -4.65 -3.59
N LEU A 108 -0.79 -5.85 -4.17
CA LEU A 108 0.35 -6.59 -4.72
C LEU A 108 1.03 -5.78 -5.85
N GLN A 109 0.24 -5.09 -6.69
CA GLN A 109 0.76 -4.20 -7.71
C GLN A 109 1.49 -2.99 -7.10
N TRP A 110 0.94 -2.37 -6.05
CA TRP A 110 1.61 -1.27 -5.35
C TRP A 110 2.97 -1.68 -4.80
N ILE A 111 3.01 -2.80 -4.08
CA ILE A 111 4.22 -3.37 -3.49
C ILE A 111 5.28 -3.57 -4.58
N ARG A 112 4.89 -4.19 -5.71
CA ARG A 112 5.81 -4.44 -6.82
C ARG A 112 6.35 -3.14 -7.41
N VAL A 113 5.48 -2.18 -7.75
CA VAL A 113 5.88 -0.90 -8.37
C VAL A 113 6.80 -0.11 -7.45
N ALA A 114 6.54 -0.09 -6.14
CA ALA A 114 7.36 0.62 -5.17
C ALA A 114 8.70 -0.10 -4.95
N ALA A 115 8.71 -1.43 -4.82
CA ALA A 115 9.92 -2.21 -4.65
C ALA A 115 10.88 -2.11 -5.86
N GLU A 116 10.35 -2.12 -7.09
CA GLU A 116 11.14 -1.93 -8.33
C GLU A 116 11.90 -0.59 -8.34
N GLN A 117 11.41 0.42 -7.63
CA GLN A 117 12.02 1.74 -7.51
C GLN A 117 12.85 1.92 -6.22
N GLY A 118 12.86 0.93 -5.33
CA GLY A 118 13.44 1.08 -3.99
C GLY A 118 12.72 2.17 -3.17
N HIS A 119 11.41 2.31 -3.35
CA HIS A 119 10.60 3.30 -2.66
C HIS A 119 9.89 2.72 -1.43
N GLY A 120 9.44 3.60 -0.53
CA GLY A 120 8.37 3.30 0.42
C GLY A 120 7.00 3.57 -0.21
N ILE A 121 5.94 3.31 0.56
CA ILE A 121 4.59 3.71 0.19
C ILE A 121 4.07 4.63 1.29
N VAL A 122 3.65 5.83 0.91
CA VAL A 122 2.93 6.74 1.79
C VAL A 122 1.49 6.74 1.41
N GLY A 123 0.65 6.71 2.41
CA GLY A 123 -0.75 6.80 2.23
C GLY A 123 -1.38 7.99 2.91
N PHE A 124 -2.48 8.47 2.34
CA PHE A 124 -3.44 9.36 2.99
C PHE A 124 -4.84 8.73 3.05
N TYR A 125 -5.48 8.74 4.21
CA TYR A 125 -6.95 8.72 4.26
C TYR A 125 -7.44 9.95 3.44
N HIS A 126 -8.66 10.00 2.89
CA HIS A 126 -9.18 11.12 2.05
C HIS A 126 -8.46 11.35 0.69
#